data_AF-A0A2N2PBI9-F1
#
_entry.id   AF-A0A2N2PBI9-F1
#
_cell.length_a   1.000
_cell.length_b   1.000
_cell.length_c   1.000
_cell.angle_alpha   90.00
_cell.angle_beta   90.00
_cell.angle_gamma   90.00
#
_symmetry.space_group_name_H-M   'P 1'
#
loop_
_entity.id
_entity.type
_entity.pdbx_description
1 polymer ?
#
loop_
_entity_poly.entity_id
_entity_poly.type
_entity_poly.pdbx_seq_one_letter_code
_entity_poly.pdbx_strand_id
1 'polypeptide(L)'
;MWKELEQIFGYFISFFYSAFTAEYIILFIIKIMESQNINPLMQFMNYGIQPATLETYRNRDVQQEFQQIMSAMMFSQIFNPLGDSTGGESLSGSDNIMSPLMMMLMGSLNTNLSSGMSTLGSLSNELTLQQAQTIHINQFDAENQVGGDGANANCGPTALAMALHGVGLAVAGESSGSLPGEVVDMARRSMIADSYRDGVFANGQRAEAEHNSYTNFSDVMRGVQAAGASGQLLAGNSEAIRSALLGGAKVVVSGTFAGKSPLPWTGDRGVDNQIAPGGATAHFVTVSSYDQQRDLFTINDPARRTPLVVTGSTLEYFMRGNGGALAVQRS
;
A
#
# COMPACT_ATOMS: atom_id res chain seq x y z
N MET A 1 18.52 43.72 29.14
CA MET A 1 19.31 44.33 28.06
C MET A 1 20.05 43.29 27.20
N TRP A 2 20.86 42.37 27.73
CA TRP A 2 21.54 41.36 26.87
C TRP A 2 20.61 40.28 26.29
N LYS A 3 19.61 39.82 27.06
CA LYS A 3 18.65 38.80 26.60
C LYS A 3 17.65 39.28 25.54
N GLU A 4 17.40 40.60 25.44
CA GLU A 4 16.52 41.16 24.41
C GLU A 4 17.25 41.34 23.06
N LEU A 5 18.57 41.51 23.09
CA LEU A 5 19.39 41.58 21.88
C LEU A 5 19.56 40.21 21.19
N GLU A 6 19.65 39.12 21.96
CA GLU A 6 19.72 37.76 21.39
C GLU A 6 18.41 37.36 20.69
N GLN A 7 17.26 37.81 21.20
CA GLN A 7 15.98 37.50 20.59
C GLN A 7 15.78 38.27 19.28
N ILE A 8 16.21 39.53 19.21
CA ILE A 8 16.17 40.34 17.98
C ILE A 8 17.15 39.79 16.93
N PHE A 9 18.35 39.35 17.33
CA PHE A 9 19.31 38.72 16.40
C PHE A 9 18.82 37.37 15.87
N GLY A 10 18.14 36.55 16.70
CA GLY A 10 17.55 35.29 16.28
C GLY A 10 16.45 35.45 15.22
N TYR A 11 15.59 36.47 15.36
CA TYR A 11 14.58 36.80 14.35
C TYR A 11 15.19 37.37 13.08
N PHE A 12 16.26 38.18 13.18
CA PHE A 12 16.96 38.71 12.01
C PHE A 12 17.61 37.60 11.18
N ILE A 13 18.28 36.63 11.82
CA ILE A 13 18.94 35.52 11.10
C ILE A 13 17.92 34.56 10.48
N SER A 14 16.79 34.31 11.15
CA SER A 14 15.70 33.47 10.61
C SER A 14 14.97 34.12 9.42
N PHE A 15 14.78 35.45 9.45
CA PHE A 15 14.16 36.19 8.35
C PHE A 15 15.05 36.25 7.09
N PHE A 16 16.38 36.31 7.27
CA PHE A 16 17.32 36.29 6.13
C PHE A 16 17.55 34.89 5.54
N TYR A 17 17.38 33.81 6.31
CA TYR A 17 17.56 32.44 5.80
C TYR A 17 16.37 31.91 5.00
N SER A 18 15.14 32.38 5.26
CA SER A 18 13.93 31.94 4.55
C SER A 18 13.61 32.75 3.28
N ALA A 19 14.16 33.96 3.15
CA ALA A 19 13.93 34.84 1.99
C ALA A 19 14.96 34.69 0.85
N PHE A 20 16.03 33.90 1.02
CA PHE A 20 17.18 33.92 0.09
C PHE A 20 17.50 32.62 -0.67
N THR A 21 16.71 31.55 -0.56
CA THR A 21 17.10 30.25 -1.14
C THR A 21 16.44 29.88 -2.47
N ALA A 22 15.26 30.43 -2.81
CA ALA A 22 14.59 30.04 -4.07
C ALA A 22 15.06 30.84 -5.30
N GLU A 23 15.17 32.17 -5.21
CA GLU A 23 15.54 33.01 -6.36
C GLU A 23 17.00 32.84 -6.79
N TYR A 24 17.93 32.62 -5.84
CA TYR A 24 19.34 32.41 -6.17
C TYR A 24 19.60 31.06 -6.84
N ILE A 25 18.84 30.02 -6.50
CA ILE A 25 18.94 28.71 -7.15
C ILE A 25 18.46 28.82 -8.60
N ILE A 26 17.35 29.53 -8.84
CA ILE A 26 16.82 29.76 -10.19
C ILE A 26 17.81 30.58 -11.04
N LEU A 27 18.36 31.67 -10.48
CA LEU A 27 19.35 32.49 -11.18
C LEU A 27 20.68 31.76 -11.42
N PHE A 28 21.09 30.87 -10.51
CA PHE A 28 22.27 30.02 -10.68
C PHE A 28 22.07 28.97 -11.77
N ILE A 29 20.89 28.35 -11.85
CA ILE A 29 20.52 27.42 -12.92
C ILE A 29 20.47 28.13 -14.28
N ILE A 30 19.88 29.34 -14.34
CA ILE A 30 19.85 30.15 -15.57
C ILE A 30 21.28 30.48 -16.03
N LYS A 31 22.16 30.90 -15.12
CA LYS A 31 23.58 31.17 -15.46
C LYS A 31 24.34 29.92 -15.92
N ILE A 32 24.08 28.75 -15.33
CA ILE A 32 24.66 27.49 -15.80
C ILE A 32 24.15 27.19 -17.22
N MET A 33 22.86 27.34 -17.48
CA MET A 33 22.27 27.08 -18.80
C MET A 33 22.80 28.05 -19.88
N GLU A 34 22.98 29.33 -19.55
CA GLU A 34 23.60 30.34 -20.43
C GLU A 34 25.08 30.01 -20.71
N SER A 35 25.83 29.54 -19.70
CA SER A 35 27.24 29.15 -19.87
C SER A 35 27.43 27.92 -20.77
N GLN A 36 26.39 27.09 -20.93
CA GLN A 36 26.40 25.89 -21.77
C GLN A 36 25.80 26.13 -23.16
N ASN A 37 25.41 27.37 -23.48
CA ASN A 37 24.79 27.74 -24.76
C ASN A 37 23.53 26.91 -25.10
N ILE A 38 22.78 26.49 -24.07
CA ILE A 38 21.55 25.71 -24.21
C ILE A 38 20.39 26.69 -24.28
N ASN A 39 19.87 26.94 -25.49
CA ASN A 39 18.70 27.78 -25.69
C ASN A 39 17.42 26.98 -25.33
N PRO A 40 16.71 27.29 -24.23
CA PRO A 40 15.60 26.46 -23.73
C PRO A 40 14.36 26.50 -24.62
N LEU A 41 14.32 27.35 -25.65
CA LEU A 41 13.18 27.46 -26.58
C LEU A 41 13.29 26.58 -27.84
N MET A 42 14.45 25.96 -28.12
CA MET A 42 14.64 25.21 -29.38
C MET A 42 14.43 23.69 -29.27
N GLN A 43 14.30 23.11 -28.08
CA GLN A 43 13.93 21.69 -27.94
C GLN A 43 12.41 21.44 -27.96
N PHE A 44 11.59 22.48 -27.78
CA PHE A 44 10.13 22.33 -27.76
C PHE A 44 9.46 22.41 -29.13
N MET A 45 10.17 22.81 -30.19
CA MET A 45 9.59 22.98 -31.53
C MET A 45 9.88 21.84 -32.51
N ASN A 46 10.52 20.75 -32.08
CA ASN A 46 10.90 19.64 -33.00
C ASN A 46 10.18 18.30 -32.77
N TYR A 47 9.11 18.28 -31.98
CA TYR A 47 8.15 17.18 -31.97
C TYR A 47 6.77 17.73 -32.25
N GLY A 48 6.29 17.50 -33.47
CA GLY A 48 4.96 17.90 -33.94
C GLY A 48 3.85 17.14 -33.21
N ILE A 49 3.55 17.56 -32.00
CA ILE A 49 2.37 17.13 -31.25
C ILE A 49 1.42 18.32 -31.19
N GLN A 50 0.27 18.19 -31.85
CA GLN A 50 -0.80 19.18 -31.81
C GLN A 50 -1.33 19.35 -30.36
N PRO A 51 -1.58 20.58 -29.90
CA PRO A 51 -2.07 20.85 -28.56
C PRO A 51 -3.60 20.65 -28.52
N ALA A 52 -4.05 19.41 -28.39
CA ALA A 52 -5.47 19.12 -28.14
C ALA A 52 -5.72 18.01 -27.11
N THR A 53 -4.70 17.38 -26.53
CA THR A 53 -4.89 16.19 -25.69
C THR A 53 -4.35 16.31 -24.26
N LEU A 54 -3.55 17.32 -23.91
CA LEU A 54 -2.95 17.40 -22.57
C LEU A 54 -3.92 17.79 -21.45
N GLU A 55 -4.94 18.62 -21.74
CA GLU A 55 -5.92 19.04 -20.71
C GLU A 55 -6.93 17.93 -20.37
N THR A 56 -7.23 17.03 -21.31
CA THR A 56 -8.19 15.95 -21.09
C THR A 56 -7.62 14.80 -20.25
N TYR A 57 -6.32 14.49 -20.40
CA TYR A 57 -5.66 13.49 -19.57
C TYR A 57 -5.41 14.00 -18.14
N ARG A 58 -4.96 15.24 -18.00
CA ARG A 58 -4.74 15.86 -16.68
C ARG A 58 -6.02 15.94 -15.84
N ASN A 59 -7.16 16.25 -16.46
CA ASN A 59 -8.43 16.34 -15.74
C ASN A 59 -9.00 14.98 -15.33
N ARG A 60 -8.74 13.89 -16.07
CA ARG A 60 -9.19 12.54 -15.69
C ARG A 60 -8.40 11.97 -14.52
N ASP A 61 -7.08 12.15 -14.53
CA ASP A 61 -6.22 11.66 -13.46
C ASP A 61 -6.52 12.40 -12.14
N VAL A 62 -6.68 13.74 -12.20
CA VAL A 62 -7.04 14.54 -11.02
C VAL A 62 -8.43 14.19 -10.49
N GLN A 63 -9.40 13.86 -11.36
CA GLN A 63 -10.72 13.41 -10.91
C GLN A 63 -10.68 12.02 -10.26
N GLN A 64 -9.88 11.10 -10.77
CA GLN A 64 -9.69 9.78 -10.16
C GLN A 64 -8.94 9.87 -8.82
N GLU A 65 -7.91 10.72 -8.73
CA GLU A 65 -7.20 11.01 -7.49
C GLU A 65 -8.12 11.63 -6.44
N PHE A 66 -8.96 12.60 -6.83
CA PHE A 66 -9.93 13.21 -5.92
C PHE A 66 -10.98 12.20 -5.42
N GLN A 67 -11.47 11.30 -6.29
CA GLN A 67 -12.41 10.26 -5.90
C GLN A 67 -11.78 9.23 -4.94
N GLN A 68 -10.50 8.89 -5.13
CA GLN A 68 -9.76 7.99 -4.23
C GLN A 68 -9.47 8.63 -2.87
N ILE A 69 -9.15 9.93 -2.83
CA ILE A 69 -8.95 10.67 -1.59
C ILE A 69 -10.28 10.81 -0.83
N MET A 70 -11.37 11.14 -1.53
CA MET A 70 -12.70 11.22 -0.93
C MET A 70 -13.18 9.88 -0.37
N SER A 71 -12.97 8.77 -1.09
CA SER A 71 -13.35 7.45 -0.58
C SER A 71 -12.51 7.06 0.64
N ALA A 72 -11.20 7.32 0.65
CA ALA A 72 -10.35 7.10 1.81
C ALA A 72 -10.78 7.96 3.03
N MET A 73 -11.16 9.22 2.82
CA MET A 73 -11.64 10.10 3.90
C MET A 73 -12.99 9.65 4.46
N MET A 74 -13.95 9.25 3.61
CA MET A 74 -15.24 8.73 4.09
C MET A 74 -15.08 7.43 4.88
N PHE A 75 -14.13 6.56 4.50
CA PHE A 75 -13.82 5.35 5.25
C PHE A 75 -13.21 5.65 6.64
N SER A 76 -12.40 6.70 6.77
CA SER A 76 -11.80 7.08 8.06
C SER A 76 -12.84 7.55 9.09
N GLN A 77 -13.98 8.09 8.64
CA GLN A 77 -15.03 8.60 9.53
C GLN A 77 -16.04 7.52 9.97
N ILE A 78 -16.18 6.43 9.20
CA ILE A 78 -17.12 5.35 9.52
C ILE A 78 -16.57 4.40 10.59
N PHE A 79 -15.24 4.26 10.69
CA PHE A 79 -14.60 3.30 11.60
C PHE A 79 -13.98 3.89 12.88
N ASN A 80 -14.34 5.12 13.24
CA ASN A 80 -13.99 5.68 14.55
C ASN A 80 -15.23 6.06 15.39
N PRO A 81 -16.15 5.14 15.70
CA PRO A 81 -17.16 5.41 16.72
C PRO A 81 -16.53 5.18 18.11
N LEU A 82 -16.39 6.27 18.86
CA LEU A 82 -16.14 6.33 20.32
C LEU A 82 -14.68 6.26 20.79
N GLY A 83 -14.07 7.44 20.86
CA GLY A 83 -13.00 7.74 21.81
C GLY A 83 -13.42 8.92 22.69
N ASP A 84 -14.31 8.68 23.65
CA ASP A 84 -14.21 9.15 25.04
C ASP A 84 -15.53 8.88 25.80
N SER A 85 -15.44 8.05 26.84
CA SER A 85 -16.44 8.03 27.90
C SER A 85 -15.78 7.67 29.23
N THR A 86 -15.38 8.69 29.98
CA THR A 86 -15.32 8.64 31.44
C THR A 86 -16.70 8.95 32.00
N GLY A 87 -17.25 8.06 32.83
CA GLY A 87 -18.42 8.33 33.66
C GLY A 87 -19.40 7.16 33.70
N GLY A 88 -19.36 6.40 34.79
CA GLY A 88 -20.22 5.23 34.98
C GLY A 88 -21.67 5.57 35.30
N GLU A 89 -22.54 4.57 35.14
CA GLU A 89 -23.52 4.14 36.14
C GLU A 89 -24.17 2.83 35.66
N SER A 90 -24.41 1.94 36.62
CA SER A 90 -25.12 0.66 36.45
C SER A 90 -26.61 0.88 36.20
N LEU A 91 -27.25 0.04 35.38
CA LEU A 91 -28.60 -0.49 35.64
C LEU A 91 -28.97 -1.65 34.69
N SER A 92 -29.64 -2.63 35.27
CA SER A 92 -30.16 -3.85 34.65
C SER A 92 -31.30 -3.58 33.66
N GLY A 93 -31.41 -4.42 32.62
CA GLY A 93 -32.66 -4.55 31.86
C GLY A 93 -32.45 -5.25 30.53
N SER A 94 -32.94 -6.49 30.43
CA SER A 94 -33.15 -7.19 29.16
C SER A 94 -34.17 -6.44 28.31
N ASP A 95 -33.86 -6.15 27.05
CA ASP A 95 -34.82 -6.15 25.95
C ASP A 95 -34.13 -6.12 24.59
N ASN A 96 -34.74 -6.83 23.64
CA ASN A 96 -34.29 -7.09 22.29
C ASN A 96 -34.02 -5.79 21.49
N ILE A 97 -32.75 -5.45 21.28
CA ILE A 97 -32.33 -4.46 20.27
C ILE A 97 -31.98 -5.22 18.99
N MET A 98 -33.03 -5.59 18.25
CA MET A 98 -32.89 -5.89 16.83
C MET A 98 -32.45 -4.58 16.15
N SER A 99 -31.20 -4.58 15.68
CA SER A 99 -30.48 -3.39 15.21
C SER A 99 -31.24 -2.64 14.10
N PRO A 100 -31.33 -1.29 14.16
CA PRO A 100 -31.89 -0.43 13.09
C PRO A 100 -31.28 -0.68 11.71
N LEU A 101 -30.08 -1.27 11.67
CA LEU A 101 -29.35 -1.66 10.46
C LEU A 101 -30.13 -2.68 9.59
N MET A 102 -30.82 -3.63 10.20
CA MET A 102 -31.57 -4.68 9.48
C MET A 102 -32.84 -4.15 8.81
N MET A 103 -33.47 -3.12 9.40
CA MET A 103 -34.66 -2.50 8.83
C MET A 103 -34.33 -1.52 7.68
N MET A 104 -33.13 -0.92 7.72
CA MET A 104 -32.61 -0.08 6.64
C MET A 104 -32.20 -0.91 5.41
N LEU A 105 -31.63 -2.11 5.63
CA LEU A 105 -31.29 -3.07 4.57
C LEU A 105 -32.53 -3.61 3.82
N MET A 106 -33.62 -3.88 4.53
CA MET A 106 -34.86 -4.39 3.93
C MET A 106 -35.72 -3.31 3.24
N GLY A 107 -35.63 -2.05 3.68
CA GLY A 107 -36.33 -0.93 3.04
C GLY A 107 -35.78 -0.55 1.66
N SER A 108 -34.49 -0.83 1.39
CA SER A 108 -33.84 -0.46 0.12
C SER A 108 -34.12 -1.43 -1.04
N LEU A 109 -34.68 -2.61 -0.77
CA LEU A 109 -34.91 -3.64 -1.79
C LEU A 109 -36.25 -3.49 -2.54
N ASN A 110 -37.13 -2.59 -2.12
CA ASN A 110 -38.50 -2.51 -2.66
C ASN A 110 -38.82 -1.25 -3.48
N THR A 111 -37.84 -0.37 -3.73
CA THR A 111 -38.03 0.80 -4.59
C THR A 111 -36.83 0.97 -5.53
N ASN A 112 -37.09 0.92 -6.84
CA ASN A 112 -36.17 1.17 -7.97
C ASN A 112 -35.57 -0.06 -8.68
N LEU A 113 -36.46 -0.84 -9.31
CA LEU A 113 -36.12 -1.91 -10.27
C LEU A 113 -35.50 -1.40 -11.61
N SER A 114 -35.18 -0.12 -11.73
CA SER A 114 -34.59 0.50 -12.93
C SER A 114 -33.20 1.13 -12.68
N SER A 115 -32.63 0.98 -11.47
CA SER A 115 -31.31 1.52 -11.09
C SER A 115 -30.30 0.45 -10.63
N GLY A 116 -30.65 -0.83 -10.80
CA GLY A 116 -29.98 -1.97 -10.16
C GLY A 116 -28.57 -2.34 -10.66
N MET A 117 -28.09 -1.78 -11.77
CA MET A 117 -26.75 -2.13 -12.30
C MET A 117 -25.61 -1.34 -11.63
N SER A 118 -25.84 -0.11 -11.17
CA SER A 118 -24.80 0.67 -10.47
C SER A 118 -24.63 0.27 -9.01
N THR A 119 -25.70 -0.17 -8.36
CA THR A 119 -25.68 -0.53 -6.93
C THR A 119 -25.04 -1.91 -6.69
N LEU A 120 -25.23 -2.87 -7.61
CA LEU A 120 -24.57 -4.18 -7.54
C LEU A 120 -23.05 -4.07 -7.69
N GLY A 121 -22.57 -3.21 -8.59
CA GLY A 121 -21.13 -2.94 -8.76
C GLY A 121 -20.49 -2.15 -7.61
N SER A 122 -21.28 -1.46 -6.78
CA SER A 122 -20.78 -0.81 -5.56
C SER A 122 -20.68 -1.79 -4.39
N LEU A 123 -21.65 -2.70 -4.26
CA LEU A 123 -21.67 -3.74 -3.21
C LEU A 123 -20.57 -4.79 -3.41
N SER A 124 -20.26 -5.17 -4.66
CA SER A 124 -19.13 -6.06 -4.94
C SER A 124 -17.80 -5.47 -4.48
N ASN A 125 -17.64 -4.15 -4.54
CA ASN A 125 -16.39 -3.48 -4.17
C ASN A 125 -16.17 -3.48 -2.67
N GLU A 126 -17.22 -3.12 -1.93
CA GLU A 126 -17.17 -3.15 -0.47
C GLU A 126 -16.87 -4.57 0.02
N LEU A 127 -17.47 -5.59 -0.58
CA LEU A 127 -17.17 -6.98 -0.26
C LEU A 127 -15.71 -7.35 -0.57
N THR A 128 -15.17 -6.97 -1.73
CA THR A 128 -13.77 -7.28 -2.08
C THR A 128 -12.75 -6.52 -1.25
N LEU A 129 -13.00 -5.25 -0.90
CA LEU A 129 -12.12 -4.45 -0.05
C LEU A 129 -12.19 -4.88 1.41
N GLN A 130 -13.38 -5.24 1.92
CA GLN A 130 -13.53 -5.80 3.26
C GLN A 130 -12.78 -7.13 3.36
N GLN A 131 -12.94 -8.04 2.38
CA GLN A 131 -12.17 -9.29 2.33
C GLN A 131 -10.66 -9.05 2.23
N ALA A 132 -10.23 -8.06 1.43
CA ALA A 132 -8.83 -7.68 1.38
C ALA A 132 -8.35 -7.11 2.73
N GLN A 133 -9.18 -6.34 3.44
CA GLN A 133 -8.84 -5.78 4.75
C GLN A 133 -8.67 -6.88 5.80
N THR A 134 -9.47 -7.96 5.76
CA THR A 134 -9.37 -9.04 6.75
C THR A 134 -8.04 -9.80 6.68
N ILE A 135 -7.37 -9.81 5.52
CA ILE A 135 -6.06 -10.44 5.34
C ILE A 135 -4.92 -9.42 5.32
N HIS A 136 -5.21 -8.13 5.48
CA HIS A 136 -4.22 -7.08 5.32
C HIS A 136 -3.32 -6.97 6.54
N ILE A 137 -2.01 -6.93 6.32
CA ILE A 137 -0.98 -6.74 7.33
C ILE A 137 -0.12 -5.56 6.91
N ASN A 138 -0.08 -4.52 7.74
CA ASN A 138 0.93 -3.46 7.63
C ASN A 138 2.24 -3.96 8.27
N GLN A 139 3.33 -3.99 7.51
CA GLN A 139 4.59 -4.55 7.99
C GLN A 139 5.19 -3.76 9.16
N PHE A 140 5.00 -2.45 9.20
CA PHE A 140 5.60 -1.59 10.23
C PHE A 140 4.84 -1.72 11.55
N ASP A 141 3.51 -1.73 11.50
CA ASP A 141 2.67 -1.95 12.66
C ASP A 141 2.85 -3.39 13.20
N ALA A 142 2.99 -4.38 12.31
CA ALA A 142 3.28 -5.76 12.68
C ALA A 142 4.64 -5.90 13.39
N GLU A 143 5.68 -5.27 12.85
CA GLU A 143 7.02 -5.29 13.42
C GLU A 143 7.08 -4.68 14.84
N ASN A 144 6.36 -3.58 15.07
CA ASN A 144 6.28 -2.95 16.38
C ASN A 144 5.66 -3.88 17.45
N GLN A 145 4.80 -4.83 17.06
CA GLN A 145 4.17 -5.77 18.00
C GLN A 145 5.17 -6.80 18.57
N VAL A 146 6.25 -7.07 17.85
CA VAL A 146 7.28 -8.05 18.24
C VAL A 146 8.58 -7.37 18.71
N GLY A 147 8.54 -6.06 18.92
CA GLY A 147 9.66 -5.28 19.46
C GLY A 147 10.71 -4.85 18.43
N GLY A 148 10.40 -4.92 17.14
CA GLY A 148 11.26 -4.39 16.08
C GLY A 148 11.24 -2.86 16.01
N ASP A 149 12.04 -2.28 15.12
CA ASP A 149 12.26 -0.83 15.00
C ASP A 149 11.39 -0.14 13.93
N GLY A 150 10.57 -0.93 13.22
CA GLY A 150 9.71 -0.44 12.15
C GLY A 150 10.47 -0.05 10.89
N ALA A 151 11.71 -0.54 10.73
CA ALA A 151 12.57 -0.23 9.60
C ALA A 151 13.04 -1.46 8.81
N ASN A 152 12.66 -2.67 9.25
CA ASN A 152 13.13 -3.91 8.65
C ASN A 152 12.53 -4.20 7.26
N ALA A 153 13.23 -5.04 6.50
CA ALA A 153 12.92 -5.37 5.11
C ALA A 153 11.83 -6.47 4.99
N ASN A 154 10.65 -6.23 5.58
CA ASN A 154 9.61 -7.25 5.78
C ASN A 154 8.56 -7.36 4.65
N CYS A 155 8.69 -6.60 3.56
CA CYS A 155 7.66 -6.57 2.51
C CYS A 155 7.38 -7.95 1.88
N GLY A 156 8.42 -8.77 1.70
CA GLY A 156 8.28 -10.14 1.17
C GLY A 156 7.55 -11.08 2.12
N PRO A 157 8.04 -11.28 3.36
CA PRO A 157 7.36 -12.08 4.37
C PRO A 157 5.91 -11.64 4.63
N THR A 158 5.66 -10.34 4.72
CA THR A 158 4.31 -9.81 4.89
C THR A 158 3.43 -10.09 3.67
N ALA A 159 3.92 -9.89 2.44
CA ALA A 159 3.17 -10.23 1.23
C ALA A 159 2.84 -11.73 1.15
N LEU A 160 3.80 -12.60 1.49
CA LEU A 160 3.56 -14.04 1.57
C LEU A 160 2.43 -14.38 2.54
N ALA A 161 2.47 -13.85 3.76
CA ALA A 161 1.44 -14.11 4.78
C ALA A 161 0.04 -13.71 4.26
N MET A 162 -0.10 -12.51 3.70
CA MET A 162 -1.37 -12.04 3.13
C MET A 162 -1.83 -12.93 1.96
N ALA A 163 -0.91 -13.40 1.11
CA ALA A 163 -1.26 -14.29 0.00
C ALA A 163 -1.76 -15.65 0.47
N LEU A 164 -1.11 -16.24 1.49
CA LEU A 164 -1.53 -17.50 2.10
C LEU A 164 -2.89 -17.37 2.79
N HIS A 165 -3.08 -16.32 3.59
CA HIS A 165 -4.36 -16.02 4.23
C HIS A 165 -5.48 -15.84 3.20
N GLY A 166 -5.18 -15.17 2.08
CA GLY A 166 -6.12 -14.96 0.98
C GLY A 166 -6.54 -16.25 0.26
N VAL A 167 -5.77 -17.34 0.33
CA VAL A 167 -6.17 -18.67 -0.13
C VAL A 167 -6.68 -19.59 1.00
N GLY A 168 -6.87 -19.03 2.20
CA GLY A 168 -7.36 -19.75 3.37
C GLY A 168 -6.34 -20.74 3.96
N LEU A 169 -5.05 -20.44 3.81
CA LEU A 169 -3.95 -21.19 4.43
C LEU A 169 -3.24 -20.31 5.44
N ALA A 170 -2.71 -20.93 6.49
CA ALA A 170 -1.85 -20.27 7.46
C ALA A 170 -0.39 -20.34 7.01
N VAL A 171 0.43 -19.41 7.50
CA VAL A 171 1.88 -19.51 7.41
C VAL A 171 2.36 -20.75 8.18
N ALA A 172 3.46 -21.38 7.76
CA ALA A 172 4.01 -22.53 8.45
C ALA A 172 4.34 -22.19 9.93
N GLY A 173 3.68 -22.88 10.86
CA GLY A 173 3.81 -22.67 12.32
C GLY A 173 2.82 -21.67 12.92
N GLU A 174 2.04 -20.96 12.10
CA GLU A 174 1.03 -20.02 12.57
C GLU A 174 -0.13 -20.72 13.29
N SER A 175 -0.65 -20.04 14.32
CA SER A 175 -1.82 -20.48 15.09
C SER A 175 -2.90 -19.39 15.12
N SER A 176 -4.13 -19.73 15.49
CA SER A 176 -5.26 -18.78 15.50
C SER A 176 -5.13 -17.59 16.45
N GLY A 177 -4.15 -17.63 17.37
CA GLY A 177 -3.87 -16.55 18.32
C GLY A 177 -2.60 -15.76 18.01
N SER A 178 -1.91 -16.09 16.90
CA SER A 178 -0.65 -15.44 16.54
C SER A 178 -0.88 -13.97 16.17
N LEU A 179 -0.04 -13.09 16.69
CA LEU A 179 -0.06 -11.67 16.35
C LEU A 179 0.48 -11.46 14.93
N PRO A 180 0.03 -10.43 14.18
CA PRO A 180 0.56 -10.13 12.85
C PRO A 180 2.09 -10.06 12.77
N GLY A 181 2.75 -9.49 13.78
CA GLY A 181 4.22 -9.50 13.86
C GLY A 181 4.85 -10.89 13.92
N GLU A 182 4.26 -11.79 14.71
CA GLU A 182 4.72 -13.18 14.80
C GLU A 182 4.49 -13.93 13.49
N VAL A 183 3.36 -13.66 12.81
CA VAL A 183 3.06 -14.23 11.49
C VAL A 183 4.10 -13.83 10.46
N VAL A 184 4.51 -12.56 10.46
CA VAL A 184 5.57 -12.06 9.55
C VAL A 184 6.91 -12.73 9.86
N ASP A 185 7.25 -12.94 11.13
CA ASP A 185 8.48 -13.63 11.55
C ASP A 185 8.49 -15.10 11.14
N MET A 186 7.37 -15.79 11.33
CA MET A 186 7.19 -17.17 10.87
C MET A 186 7.26 -17.26 9.35
N ALA A 187 6.68 -16.29 8.63
CA ALA A 187 6.74 -16.22 7.18
C ALA A 187 8.19 -16.09 6.72
N ARG A 188 8.96 -15.17 7.31
CA ARG A 188 10.40 -15.00 7.03
C ARG A 188 11.16 -16.31 7.27
N ARG A 189 10.96 -16.94 8.42
CA ARG A 189 11.63 -18.19 8.76
C ARG A 189 11.29 -19.32 7.79
N SER A 190 10.04 -19.38 7.30
CA SER A 190 9.62 -20.37 6.30
C SER A 190 10.20 -20.11 4.91
N MET A 191 10.49 -18.85 4.58
CA MET A 191 11.04 -18.43 3.29
C MET A 191 12.55 -18.65 3.19
N ILE A 192 13.27 -18.57 4.31
CA ILE A 192 14.72 -18.50 4.32
C ILE A 192 15.34 -19.82 4.80
N ALA A 193 16.14 -20.44 3.93
CA ALA A 193 16.91 -21.64 4.28
C ALA A 193 18.23 -21.34 5.00
N ASP A 194 18.70 -20.09 4.92
CA ASP A 194 19.95 -19.63 5.51
C ASP A 194 19.72 -19.13 6.94
N SER A 195 20.27 -19.83 7.92
CA SER A 195 20.09 -19.52 9.34
C SER A 195 20.72 -18.19 9.78
N TYR A 196 21.42 -17.47 8.89
CA TYR A 196 21.93 -16.11 9.16
C TYR A 196 21.00 -15.02 8.60
N ARG A 197 19.86 -15.41 8.04
CA ARG A 197 18.87 -14.51 7.41
C ARG A 197 17.44 -14.85 7.81
N ASP A 198 17.24 -15.92 8.57
CA ASP A 198 15.91 -16.46 8.89
C ASP A 198 15.20 -15.64 9.97
N GLY A 199 15.91 -14.66 10.56
CA GLY A 199 15.33 -13.69 11.48
C GLY A 199 15.37 -14.15 12.92
N VAL A 200 16.03 -15.28 13.22
CA VAL A 200 16.12 -15.83 14.57
C VAL A 200 17.52 -16.35 14.87
N PHE A 201 18.05 -16.01 16.03
CA PHE A 201 19.27 -16.63 16.53
C PHE A 201 19.04 -18.12 16.81
N ALA A 202 20.13 -18.88 16.91
CA ALA A 202 20.09 -20.31 17.24
C ALA A 202 19.36 -20.65 18.56
N ASN A 203 19.21 -19.67 19.46
CA ASN A 203 18.48 -19.82 20.72
C ASN A 203 16.96 -19.53 20.57
N GLY A 204 16.47 -19.28 19.36
CA GLY A 204 15.08 -18.99 19.04
C GLY A 204 14.64 -17.54 19.27
N GLN A 205 15.55 -16.66 19.67
CA GLN A 205 15.25 -15.24 19.83
C GLN A 205 15.30 -14.52 18.49
N ARG A 206 14.43 -13.52 18.32
CA ARG A 206 14.42 -12.62 17.16
C ARG A 206 15.79 -11.96 16.97
N ALA A 207 16.29 -11.97 15.74
CA ALA A 207 17.59 -11.42 15.37
C ALA A 207 17.42 -10.21 14.43
N GLU A 208 17.30 -9.00 14.97
CA GLU A 208 16.99 -7.78 14.19
C GLU A 208 17.90 -7.57 12.97
N ALA A 209 19.20 -7.85 13.11
CA ALA A 209 20.16 -7.70 12.02
C ALA A 209 19.79 -8.51 10.76
N GLU A 210 19.09 -9.63 10.93
CA GLU A 210 18.70 -10.55 9.87
C GLU A 210 17.35 -10.16 9.23
N HIS A 211 16.52 -9.40 9.95
CA HIS A 211 15.23 -8.90 9.48
C HIS A 211 15.36 -7.77 8.45
N ASN A 212 16.55 -7.16 8.34
CA ASN A 212 16.88 -6.21 7.29
C ASN A 212 17.35 -6.88 5.98
N SER A 213 17.29 -8.22 5.88
CA SER A 213 17.66 -8.93 4.67
C SER A 213 16.51 -8.96 3.64
N TYR A 214 16.81 -8.53 2.43
CA TYR A 214 15.87 -8.59 1.30
C TYR A 214 15.55 -10.04 0.92
N THR A 215 14.32 -10.26 0.47
CA THR A 215 13.84 -11.55 -0.04
C THR A 215 13.68 -11.51 -1.55
N ASN A 216 13.62 -12.68 -2.19
CA ASN A 216 13.33 -12.81 -3.62
C ASN A 216 12.24 -13.87 -3.87
N PHE A 217 11.81 -14.05 -5.13
CA PHE A 217 10.75 -15.02 -5.45
C PHE A 217 11.08 -16.48 -5.10
N SER A 218 12.36 -16.87 -5.08
CA SER A 218 12.74 -18.23 -4.64
C SER A 218 12.53 -18.40 -3.14
N ASP A 219 12.77 -17.34 -2.35
CA ASP A 219 12.49 -17.32 -0.92
C ASP A 219 10.96 -17.39 -0.68
N VAL A 220 10.18 -16.58 -1.41
CA VAL A 220 8.71 -16.60 -1.32
C VAL A 220 8.15 -17.97 -1.70
N MET A 221 8.65 -18.58 -2.78
CA MET A 221 8.24 -19.92 -3.22
C MET A 221 8.48 -20.98 -2.13
N ARG A 222 9.60 -20.92 -1.39
CA ARG A 222 9.85 -21.84 -0.28
C ARG A 222 8.81 -21.67 0.83
N GLY A 223 8.46 -20.43 1.18
CA GLY A 223 7.41 -20.18 2.17
C GLY A 223 6.03 -20.67 1.72
N VAL A 224 5.69 -20.51 0.43
CA VAL A 224 4.48 -21.09 -0.18
C VAL A 224 4.46 -22.62 -0.01
N GLN A 225 5.56 -23.29 -0.35
CA GLN A 225 5.68 -24.74 -0.24
C GLN A 225 5.63 -25.21 1.23
N ALA A 226 6.25 -24.48 2.15
CA ALA A 226 6.24 -24.78 3.57
C ALA A 226 4.82 -24.72 4.17
N ALA A 227 3.94 -23.86 3.63
CA ALA A 227 2.53 -23.78 4.00
C ALA A 227 1.64 -24.82 3.32
N GLY A 228 2.20 -25.72 2.49
CA GLY A 228 1.44 -26.72 1.72
C GLY A 228 0.68 -26.16 0.51
N ALA A 229 0.95 -24.90 0.13
CA ALA A 229 0.41 -24.29 -1.07
C ALA A 229 1.23 -24.65 -2.31
N SER A 230 0.63 -24.45 -3.48
CA SER A 230 1.32 -24.50 -4.76
C SER A 230 1.69 -23.09 -5.22
N GLY A 231 2.88 -22.97 -5.81
CA GLY A 231 3.40 -21.70 -6.32
C GLY A 231 3.78 -21.80 -7.79
N GLN A 232 3.40 -20.79 -8.58
CA GLN A 232 3.77 -20.71 -10.00
C GLN A 232 4.28 -19.32 -10.34
N LEU A 233 5.48 -19.24 -10.91
CA LEU A 233 5.99 -17.99 -11.47
C LEU A 233 5.19 -17.61 -12.71
N LEU A 234 4.77 -16.36 -12.74
CA LEU A 234 4.02 -15.74 -13.82
C LEU A 234 4.87 -14.69 -14.51
N ALA A 235 4.49 -14.36 -15.75
CA ALA A 235 4.94 -13.13 -16.37
C ALA A 235 4.47 -11.92 -15.56
N GLY A 236 5.33 -10.91 -15.41
CA GLY A 236 5.01 -9.65 -14.73
C GLY A 236 4.14 -8.73 -15.58
N ASN A 237 2.92 -9.15 -15.91
CA ASN A 237 1.93 -8.34 -16.61
C ASN A 237 0.53 -8.58 -16.03
N SER A 238 -0.38 -7.62 -16.24
CA SER A 238 -1.71 -7.63 -15.66
C SER A 238 -2.57 -8.79 -16.18
N GLU A 239 -2.38 -9.22 -17.43
CA GLU A 239 -3.09 -10.34 -18.04
C GLU A 239 -2.83 -11.67 -17.32
N ALA A 240 -1.55 -11.99 -17.07
CA ALA A 240 -1.16 -13.22 -16.38
C ALA A 240 -1.66 -13.22 -14.93
N ILE A 241 -1.56 -12.07 -14.26
CA ILE A 241 -2.05 -11.87 -12.88
C ILE A 241 -3.57 -12.04 -12.83
N ARG A 242 -4.30 -11.39 -13.75
CA ARG A 242 -5.76 -11.52 -13.87
C ARG A 242 -6.17 -12.97 -14.04
N SER A 243 -5.54 -13.67 -14.99
CA SER A 243 -5.83 -15.08 -15.27
C SER A 243 -5.62 -15.95 -14.04
N ALA A 244 -4.55 -15.72 -13.27
CA ALA A 244 -4.30 -16.44 -12.02
C ALA A 244 -5.35 -16.15 -10.93
N LEU A 245 -5.73 -14.87 -10.76
CA LEU A 245 -6.75 -14.46 -9.78
C LEU A 245 -8.13 -15.05 -10.10
N LEU A 246 -8.52 -15.07 -11.37
CA LEU A 246 -9.75 -15.70 -11.84
C LEU A 246 -9.72 -17.23 -11.63
N GLY A 247 -8.53 -17.84 -11.63
CA GLY A 247 -8.31 -19.23 -11.25
C GLY A 247 -8.30 -19.49 -9.74
N GLY A 248 -8.59 -18.49 -8.90
CA GLY A 248 -8.64 -18.63 -7.43
C GLY A 248 -7.30 -18.40 -6.73
N ALA A 249 -6.24 -18.02 -7.44
CA ALA A 249 -4.97 -17.68 -6.82
C ALA A 249 -5.05 -16.37 -6.02
N LYS A 250 -4.01 -16.15 -5.22
CA LYS A 250 -3.50 -14.82 -4.85
C LYS A 250 -2.15 -14.65 -5.52
N VAL A 251 -1.73 -13.41 -5.78
CA VAL A 251 -0.48 -13.19 -6.52
C VAL A 251 0.43 -12.27 -5.74
N VAL A 252 1.63 -12.74 -5.41
CA VAL A 252 2.69 -11.89 -4.89
C VAL A 252 3.43 -11.27 -6.07
N VAL A 253 3.52 -9.95 -6.13
CA VAL A 253 4.19 -9.23 -7.22
C VAL A 253 5.35 -8.41 -6.68
N SER A 254 6.41 -8.29 -7.48
CA SER A 254 7.54 -7.41 -7.19
C SER A 254 7.44 -6.15 -8.02
N GLY A 255 7.70 -4.99 -7.42
CA GLY A 255 7.66 -3.72 -8.12
C GLY A 255 8.52 -2.65 -7.47
N THR A 256 8.35 -1.42 -7.91
CA THR A 256 9.13 -0.26 -7.48
C THR A 256 8.25 0.94 -7.16
N PHE A 257 8.70 1.71 -6.17
CA PHE A 257 8.20 3.05 -5.87
C PHE A 257 9.03 4.15 -6.53
N ALA A 258 10.06 3.81 -7.33
CA ALA A 258 10.85 4.79 -8.06
C ALA A 258 10.02 5.40 -9.19
N GLY A 259 9.98 6.74 -9.26
CA GLY A 259 9.21 7.46 -10.27
C GLY A 259 7.70 7.42 -10.05
N LYS A 260 7.26 7.70 -8.79
CA LYS A 260 5.92 7.67 -8.14
C LYS A 260 4.70 8.26 -8.91
N SER A 261 4.62 8.02 -10.21
CA SER A 261 3.47 8.34 -11.06
C SER A 261 3.19 7.14 -11.95
N PRO A 262 1.95 6.61 -12.00
CA PRO A 262 0.79 7.13 -11.28
C PRO A 262 0.79 6.71 -9.80
N LEU A 263 0.18 7.55 -8.96
CA LEU A 263 -0.35 7.16 -7.64
C LEU A 263 -1.23 5.90 -7.80
N PRO A 264 -1.40 5.03 -6.78
CA PRO A 264 -1.34 5.30 -5.34
C PRO A 264 -0.19 4.62 -4.59
N TRP A 265 0.95 4.37 -5.27
CA TRP A 265 2.08 3.62 -4.72
C TRP A 265 2.93 4.45 -3.74
N THR A 266 2.31 4.81 -2.61
CA THR A 266 2.88 5.60 -1.54
C THR A 266 2.68 4.82 -0.25
N GLY A 267 3.77 4.56 0.46
CA GLY A 267 3.70 3.87 1.75
C GLY A 267 3.15 4.79 2.82
N ASP A 268 3.03 4.27 4.04
CA ASP A 268 2.62 5.03 5.23
C ASP A 268 3.81 5.42 6.11
N ARG A 269 5.05 5.11 5.67
CA ARG A 269 6.28 5.54 6.34
C ARG A 269 6.60 7.00 5.97
N GLY A 270 5.85 7.95 6.51
CA GLY A 270 6.04 9.38 6.28
C GLY A 270 4.74 10.17 6.34
N VAL A 271 4.86 11.49 6.43
CA VAL A 271 3.70 12.41 6.47
C VAL A 271 3.12 12.72 5.09
N ASP A 272 3.81 12.31 4.02
CA ASP A 272 3.40 12.56 2.65
C ASP A 272 3.88 11.48 1.65
N ASN A 273 3.33 11.57 0.45
CA ASN A 273 3.61 10.71 -0.69
C ASN A 273 5.06 10.83 -1.23
N GLN A 274 5.84 11.82 -0.79
CA GLN A 274 7.25 11.99 -1.18
C GLN A 274 8.17 11.17 -0.26
N ILE A 275 7.89 11.19 1.04
CA ILE A 275 8.72 10.57 2.09
C ILE A 275 8.42 9.06 2.23
N ALA A 276 7.20 8.64 1.90
CA ALA A 276 6.77 7.25 2.05
C ALA A 276 6.59 6.51 0.70
N PRO A 277 7.25 5.36 0.45
CA PRO A 277 8.50 4.85 0.98
C PRO A 277 9.62 5.22 -0.03
N GLY A 278 10.28 6.35 0.21
CA GLY A 278 11.69 6.62 -0.17
C GLY A 278 12.23 6.28 -1.57
N GLY A 279 11.42 5.98 -2.59
CA GLY A 279 11.90 5.55 -3.91
C GLY A 279 12.45 4.13 -3.95
N ALA A 280 11.94 3.20 -3.14
CA ALA A 280 12.44 1.81 -3.15
C ALA A 280 12.37 1.19 -4.55
N THR A 281 13.48 0.63 -5.00
CA THR A 281 13.60 0.02 -6.34
C THR A 281 13.09 -1.42 -6.38
N ALA A 282 12.86 -2.03 -5.22
CA ALA A 282 12.28 -3.36 -5.06
C ALA A 282 11.33 -3.37 -3.86
N HIS A 283 10.12 -3.88 -4.06
CA HIS A 283 9.07 -4.02 -3.05
C HIS A 283 8.13 -5.17 -3.42
N PHE A 284 7.61 -5.89 -2.43
CA PHE A 284 6.61 -6.94 -2.63
C PHE A 284 5.24 -6.49 -2.14
N VAL A 285 4.21 -6.76 -2.94
CA VAL A 285 2.79 -6.60 -2.56
C VAL A 285 2.01 -7.84 -2.95
N THR A 286 0.83 -7.99 -2.34
CA THR A 286 -0.10 -9.09 -2.67
C THR A 286 -1.29 -8.55 -3.45
N VAL A 287 -1.55 -9.10 -4.62
CA VAL A 287 -2.79 -8.90 -5.38
C VAL A 287 -3.79 -9.95 -4.91
N SER A 288 -4.86 -9.52 -4.24
CA SER A 288 -5.79 -10.40 -3.54
C SER A 288 -7.07 -10.69 -4.31
N SER A 289 -7.50 -9.77 -5.17
CA SER A 289 -8.69 -9.97 -6.01
C SER A 289 -8.63 -9.16 -7.30
N TYR A 290 -9.51 -9.54 -8.23
CA TYR A 290 -9.73 -8.83 -9.49
C TYR A 290 -11.24 -8.68 -9.70
N ASP A 291 -11.67 -7.45 -9.98
CA ASP A 291 -13.04 -7.11 -10.33
C ASP A 291 -13.19 -7.05 -11.85
N GLN A 292 -13.86 -8.06 -12.40
CA GLN A 292 -14.08 -8.18 -13.84
C GLN A 292 -15.01 -7.12 -14.41
N GLN A 293 -15.92 -6.54 -13.62
CA GLN A 293 -16.87 -5.53 -14.11
C GLN A 293 -16.17 -4.18 -14.32
N ARG A 294 -15.20 -3.86 -13.47
CA ARG A 294 -14.49 -2.57 -13.49
C ARG A 294 -13.08 -2.66 -14.05
N ASP A 295 -12.57 -3.87 -14.30
CA ASP A 295 -11.19 -4.12 -14.72
C ASP A 295 -10.17 -3.55 -13.71
N LEU A 296 -10.38 -3.88 -12.44
CA LEU A 296 -9.60 -3.36 -11.32
C LEU A 296 -9.03 -4.48 -10.45
N PHE A 297 -7.81 -4.27 -9.96
CA PHE A 297 -7.10 -5.17 -9.06
C PHE A 297 -7.12 -4.61 -7.64
N THR A 298 -7.36 -5.47 -6.66
CA THR A 298 -7.21 -5.13 -5.24
C THR A 298 -5.84 -5.58 -4.75
N ILE A 299 -5.13 -4.65 -4.11
CA ILE A 299 -3.75 -4.82 -3.68
C ILE A 299 -3.67 -4.63 -2.17
N ASN A 300 -3.06 -5.60 -1.52
CA ASN A 300 -2.62 -5.56 -0.14
C ASN A 300 -1.13 -5.19 -0.15
N ASP A 301 -0.86 -3.90 0.03
CA ASP A 301 0.51 -3.37 0.12
C ASP A 301 0.99 -3.37 1.58
N PRO A 302 2.03 -4.13 1.95
CA PRO A 302 2.59 -4.15 3.31
C PRO A 302 3.04 -2.78 3.83
N ALA A 303 3.37 -1.86 2.92
CA ALA A 303 3.79 -0.52 3.30
C ALA A 303 2.62 0.40 3.66
N ARG A 304 1.37 -0.04 3.51
CA ARG A 304 0.14 0.72 3.81
C ARG A 304 -0.69 0.04 4.89
N ARG A 305 -1.60 0.76 5.52
CA ARG A 305 -2.55 0.26 6.53
C ARG A 305 -3.84 -0.26 5.95
N THR A 306 -4.14 0.14 4.71
CA THR A 306 -5.35 -0.25 4.00
C THR A 306 -5.02 -0.79 2.61
N PRO A 307 -5.81 -1.75 2.10
CA PRO A 307 -5.76 -2.18 0.72
C PRO A 307 -6.08 -1.02 -0.25
N LEU A 308 -5.59 -1.15 -1.47
CA LEU A 308 -5.78 -0.17 -2.54
C LEU A 308 -6.32 -0.85 -3.80
N VAL A 309 -6.95 -0.08 -4.67
CA VAL A 309 -7.52 -0.57 -5.94
C VAL A 309 -6.84 0.14 -7.09
N VAL A 310 -6.39 -0.61 -8.09
CA VAL A 310 -5.62 -0.09 -9.24
C VAL A 310 -6.06 -0.70 -10.55
N THR A 311 -5.79 -0.01 -11.64
CA THR A 311 -5.96 -0.57 -13.00
C THR A 311 -4.84 -1.55 -13.34
N GLY A 312 -5.03 -2.37 -14.36
CA GLY A 312 -3.95 -3.21 -14.91
C GLY A 312 -2.72 -2.41 -15.33
N SER A 313 -2.92 -1.24 -15.96
CA SER A 313 -1.82 -0.37 -16.37
C SER A 313 -1.03 0.20 -15.20
N THR A 314 -1.70 0.56 -14.10
CA THR A 314 -1.07 1.03 -12.86
C THR A 314 -0.26 -0.07 -12.18
N LEU A 315 -0.75 -1.32 -12.21
CA LEU A 315 -0.06 -2.48 -11.69
C LEU A 315 1.18 -2.84 -12.53
N GLU A 316 1.07 -2.80 -13.86
CA GLU A 316 2.21 -3.03 -14.76
C GLU A 316 3.28 -1.95 -14.61
N TYR A 317 2.87 -0.70 -14.41
CA TYR A 317 3.81 0.38 -14.14
C TYR A 317 4.59 0.12 -12.84
N PHE A 318 3.91 -0.31 -11.77
CA PHE A 318 4.56 -0.70 -10.52
C PHE A 318 5.60 -1.81 -10.71
N MET A 319 5.28 -2.83 -11.53
CA MET A 319 6.21 -3.94 -11.82
C MET A 319 7.35 -3.57 -12.77
N ARG A 320 7.41 -2.35 -13.30
CA ARG A 320 8.43 -1.97 -14.29
C ARG A 320 9.84 -2.11 -13.72
N GLY A 321 10.70 -2.81 -14.46
CA GLY A 321 12.08 -3.09 -14.04
C GLY A 321 12.22 -4.17 -12.97
N ASN A 322 11.11 -4.66 -12.42
CA ASN A 322 11.05 -5.75 -11.43
C ASN A 322 10.28 -6.91 -12.06
N GLY A 323 11.00 -7.75 -12.79
CA GLY A 323 10.38 -8.88 -13.48
C GLY A 323 9.87 -9.93 -12.51
N GLY A 324 8.57 -10.16 -12.50
CA GLY A 324 7.98 -11.40 -12.01
C GLY A 324 6.74 -11.21 -11.13
N ALA A 325 5.95 -12.26 -11.09
CA ALA A 325 4.84 -12.43 -10.18
C ALA A 325 4.80 -13.90 -9.77
N LEU A 326 4.26 -14.21 -8.60
CA LEU A 326 4.12 -15.56 -8.08
C LEU A 326 2.67 -15.79 -7.72
N ALA A 327 1.98 -16.64 -8.49
CA ALA A 327 0.69 -17.16 -8.10
C ALA A 327 0.86 -18.11 -6.91
N VAL A 328 0.01 -17.94 -5.91
CA VAL A 328 -0.13 -18.77 -4.72
C VAL A 328 -1.53 -19.37 -4.77
N GLN A 329 -1.62 -20.69 -4.72
CA GLN A 329 -2.88 -21.42 -4.77
C GLN A 329 -2.89 -22.51 -3.70
N ARG A 330 -4.09 -22.78 -3.17
CA ARG A 330 -4.31 -23.94 -2.30
C ARG A 330 -4.19 -25.21 -3.14
N SER A 331 -3.34 -26.14 -2.72
CA SER A 331 -3.17 -27.46 -3.35
C SER A 331 -4.40 -28.35 -3.18
#